data_AF-A0A840FZI2-F1
#
_entry.id   AF-A0A840FZI2-F1
#
_cell.length_a   1.000
_cell.length_b   1.000
_cell.length_c   1.000
_cell.angle_alpha   90.00
_cell.angle_beta   90.00
_cell.angle_gamma   90.00
#
_symmetry.space_group_name_H-M   'P 1'
#
loop_
_entity.id
_entity.type
_entity.pdbx_description
1 polymer ?
#
loop_
_entity_poly.entity_id
_entity_poly.type
_entity_poly.pdbx_seq_one_letter_code
_entity_poly.pdbx_strand_id
1 'polypeptide(L)'
;MSEVAEERTRPVVEPALFRQLLGCFPTGVAVITTRTPDGRPAGLTCNSFSSVSLEPPLVLFSLRNASRLRDTFLGAESFAINILAERQDALSGRFASSKIEDKFEGVGWQPGLLGMPLIDDCLASFECSVFARHEAGDHTVFIGEVRHMAAGGGDHALVFYKGAYMMLAESLRKLVVQGQLGDADVDEAYRTLYGTLLRLACERADDAELAAVEDAVDAIEAHPGDASRQDRIESASRFFRAIAAAGHNQALMLMAQTMTGVLRERMTHVLPVRARPDLFPLRRNVARGLRRRDADAAVAALDELIAQLRKG
;
A
#
# COMPACT_ATOMS: atom_id res chain seq x y z
N MET A 1 -17.82 -20.35 49.09
CA MET A 1 -16.65 -19.76 48.41
C MET A 1 -17.09 -19.37 47.02
N SER A 2 -17.61 -18.15 46.85
CA SER A 2 -18.01 -17.63 45.54
C SER A 2 -16.79 -17.01 44.88
N GLU A 3 -16.43 -17.55 43.72
CA GLU A 3 -15.40 -17.02 42.85
C GLU A 3 -16.01 -15.83 42.08
N VAL A 4 -15.70 -14.61 42.53
CA VAL A 4 -16.03 -13.39 41.79
C VAL A 4 -15.00 -13.28 40.67
N ALA A 5 -15.41 -13.61 39.44
CA ALA A 5 -14.59 -13.40 38.26
C ALA A 5 -14.34 -11.89 38.09
N GLU A 6 -13.08 -11.47 38.23
CA GLU A 6 -12.64 -10.11 37.90
C GLU A 6 -12.96 -9.81 36.43
N GLU A 7 -13.89 -8.88 36.22
CA GLU A 7 -14.18 -8.28 34.93
C GLU A 7 -12.95 -7.46 34.50
N ARG A 8 -12.03 -8.11 33.78
CA ARG A 8 -10.85 -7.44 33.22
C ARG A 8 -11.31 -6.30 32.31
N THR A 9 -11.09 -5.07 32.75
CA THR A 9 -11.38 -3.85 31.99
C THR A 9 -10.67 -3.93 30.64
N ARG A 10 -11.44 -3.99 29.54
CA ARG A 10 -10.86 -4.03 28.20
C ARG A 10 -10.05 -2.75 27.96
N PRO A 11 -8.83 -2.85 27.42
CA PRO A 11 -8.05 -1.66 27.10
C PRO A 11 -8.81 -0.82 26.07
N VAL A 12 -8.78 0.50 26.23
CA VAL A 12 -9.37 1.44 25.28
C VAL A 12 -8.50 1.44 24.02
N VAL A 13 -9.03 0.87 22.94
CA VAL A 13 -8.37 0.87 21.62
C VAL A 13 -8.88 2.06 20.82
N GLU A 14 -7.98 2.96 20.40
CA GLU A 14 -8.33 4.08 19.54
C GLU A 14 -8.65 3.58 18.12
N PRO A 15 -9.88 3.77 17.59
CA PRO A 15 -10.29 3.16 16.32
C PRO A 15 -9.47 3.62 15.10
N ALA A 16 -9.03 4.88 15.08
CA ALA A 16 -8.24 5.43 13.97
C ALA A 16 -6.85 4.80 13.92
N LEU A 17 -6.16 4.77 15.06
CA LEU A 17 -4.86 4.12 15.21
C LEU A 17 -4.95 2.62 14.92
N PHE A 18 -5.98 1.93 15.43
CA PHE A 18 -6.20 0.51 15.15
C PHE A 18 -6.32 0.23 13.64
N ARG A 19 -7.15 1.00 12.94
CA ARG A 19 -7.29 0.88 11.47
C ARG A 19 -5.98 1.17 10.75
N GLN A 20 -5.25 2.20 11.18
CA GLN A 20 -3.95 2.55 10.60
C GLN A 20 -2.94 1.40 10.76
N LEU A 21 -2.84 0.82 11.96
CA LEU A 21 -1.90 -0.26 12.25
C LEU A 21 -2.26 -1.56 11.53
N LEU A 22 -3.55 -1.88 11.37
CA LEU A 22 -3.98 -3.00 10.52
C LEU A 22 -3.51 -2.84 9.07
N GLY A 23 -3.47 -1.61 8.56
CA GLY A 23 -2.98 -1.29 7.22
C GLY A 23 -1.48 -1.56 6.99
N CYS A 24 -0.72 -1.92 8.03
CA CYS A 24 0.69 -2.32 7.91
C CYS A 24 0.86 -3.74 7.33
N PHE A 25 -0.18 -4.57 7.36
CA PHE A 25 -0.16 -5.89 6.75
C PHE A 25 -0.69 -5.78 5.29
N PRO A 26 0.19 -5.87 4.27
CA PRO A 26 -0.26 -5.76 2.89
C PRO A 26 -1.15 -6.96 2.53
N THR A 27 -2.21 -6.70 1.78
CA THR A 27 -3.10 -7.76 1.28
C THR A 27 -3.32 -7.62 -0.22
N GLY A 28 -3.60 -8.74 -0.87
CA GLY A 28 -4.24 -8.71 -2.18
C GLY A 28 -5.66 -8.18 -2.09
N VAL A 29 -6.25 -7.85 -3.23
CA VAL A 29 -7.63 -7.40 -3.32
C VAL A 29 -8.47 -8.44 -4.06
N ALA A 30 -9.67 -8.71 -3.54
CA ALA A 30 -10.63 -9.58 -4.17
C ALA A 30 -11.99 -8.89 -4.34
N VAL A 31 -12.78 -9.34 -5.31
CA VAL A 31 -14.23 -9.07 -5.35
C VAL A 31 -14.95 -10.36 -5.02
N ILE A 32 -15.72 -10.30 -3.93
CA ILE A 32 -16.60 -11.40 -3.53
C ILE A 32 -17.93 -11.22 -4.24
N THR A 33 -18.37 -12.23 -4.96
CA THR A 33 -19.61 -12.22 -5.73
C THR A 33 -20.56 -13.32 -5.28
N THR A 34 -21.85 -13.05 -5.44
CA THR A 34 -22.93 -14.02 -5.25
C THR A 34 -24.12 -13.58 -6.12
N ARG A 35 -25.29 -14.18 -5.91
CA ARG A 35 -26.53 -13.74 -6.53
C ARG A 35 -27.54 -13.29 -5.48
N THR A 36 -28.34 -12.31 -5.85
CA THR A 36 -29.54 -11.93 -5.11
C THR A 36 -30.60 -13.03 -5.21
N PRO A 37 -31.64 -13.02 -4.36
CA PRO A 37 -32.73 -14.01 -4.43
C PRO A 37 -33.46 -14.05 -5.79
N ASP A 38 -33.53 -12.92 -6.49
CA ASP A 38 -34.06 -12.78 -7.85
C ASP A 38 -33.03 -13.13 -8.95
N GLY A 39 -31.87 -13.67 -8.58
CA GLY A 39 -30.87 -14.20 -9.50
C GLY A 39 -29.92 -13.17 -10.12
N ARG A 40 -30.03 -11.89 -9.77
CA ARG A 40 -29.11 -10.83 -10.26
C ARG A 40 -27.73 -10.97 -9.62
N PRO A 41 -26.64 -10.60 -10.33
CA PRO A 41 -25.30 -10.64 -9.75
C PRO A 41 -25.16 -9.58 -8.65
N ALA A 42 -24.51 -9.95 -7.55
CA ALA A 42 -24.18 -9.07 -6.44
C ALA A 42 -22.71 -9.24 -6.07
N GLY A 43 -22.05 -8.18 -5.60
CA GLY A 43 -20.67 -8.29 -5.17
C GLY A 43 -20.11 -7.08 -4.45
N LEU A 44 -19.00 -7.29 -3.75
CA LEU A 44 -18.27 -6.26 -3.03
C LEU A 44 -16.76 -6.52 -3.04
N THR A 45 -16.01 -5.42 -2.99
CA THR A 45 -14.56 -5.47 -2.78
C THR A 45 -14.24 -5.89 -1.36
N CYS A 46 -13.27 -6.78 -1.23
CA CYS A 46 -12.82 -7.34 0.03
C CYS A 46 -11.30 -7.48 0.02
N ASN A 47 -10.66 -7.13 1.12
CA ASN A 47 -9.23 -7.34 1.35
C ASN A 47 -8.96 -8.15 2.64
N SER A 48 -10.01 -8.73 3.24
CA SER A 48 -9.96 -9.63 4.40
C SER A 48 -9.96 -11.12 4.02
N PHE A 49 -9.81 -11.42 2.72
CA PHE A 49 -9.69 -12.78 2.22
C PHE A 49 -8.44 -13.48 2.80
N SER A 50 -8.59 -14.74 3.22
CA SER A 50 -7.48 -15.58 3.65
C SER A 50 -7.77 -17.06 3.37
N SER A 51 -6.72 -17.84 3.12
CA SER A 51 -6.78 -19.31 3.17
C SER A 51 -6.89 -19.80 4.61
N VAL A 52 -7.58 -20.92 4.83
CA VAL A 52 -7.84 -21.48 6.17
C VAL A 52 -7.36 -22.93 6.30
N SER A 53 -7.73 -23.79 5.35
CA SER A 53 -7.43 -25.22 5.41
C SER A 53 -7.18 -25.79 4.02
N LEU A 54 -6.37 -26.85 3.92
CA LEU A 54 -6.17 -27.63 2.71
C LEU A 54 -7.13 -28.83 2.62
N GLU A 55 -7.50 -29.44 3.75
CA GLU A 55 -8.41 -30.59 3.80
C GLU A 55 -9.40 -30.47 4.97
N PRO A 56 -10.69 -30.18 4.71
CA PRO A 56 -11.24 -29.75 3.42
C PRO A 56 -10.64 -28.40 2.96
N PRO A 57 -10.69 -28.05 1.67
CA PRO A 57 -10.12 -26.81 1.15
C PRO A 57 -10.98 -25.61 1.56
N LEU A 58 -10.57 -24.91 2.61
CA LEU A 58 -11.33 -23.81 3.21
C LEU A 58 -10.65 -22.46 3.01
N VAL A 59 -11.47 -21.46 2.71
CA VAL A 59 -11.11 -20.04 2.63
C VAL A 59 -12.10 -19.20 3.45
N LEU A 60 -11.73 -17.98 3.81
CA LEU A 60 -12.63 -17.07 4.51
C LEU A 60 -12.59 -15.64 3.96
N PHE A 61 -13.63 -14.88 4.29
CA PHE A 61 -13.65 -13.43 4.23
C PHE A 61 -14.58 -12.86 5.30
N SER A 62 -14.42 -11.59 5.64
CA SER A 62 -15.25 -10.89 6.64
C SER A 62 -16.13 -9.84 5.97
N LEU A 63 -17.45 -9.97 6.13
CA LEU A 63 -18.45 -9.03 5.63
C LEU A 63 -18.92 -8.10 6.75
N ARG A 64 -18.86 -6.79 6.53
CA ARG A 64 -19.37 -5.82 7.50
C ARG A 64 -20.89 -5.98 7.69
N ASN A 65 -21.35 -6.00 8.93
CA ASN A 65 -22.78 -6.18 9.26
C ASN A 65 -23.66 -5.02 8.77
N ALA A 66 -23.08 -3.83 8.58
CA ALA A 66 -23.76 -2.68 7.99
C ALA A 66 -23.74 -2.65 6.44
N SER A 67 -23.25 -3.70 5.78
CA SER A 67 -23.28 -3.79 4.31
C SER A 67 -24.71 -3.93 3.79
N ARG A 68 -25.03 -3.23 2.70
CA ARG A 68 -26.31 -3.39 1.98
C ARG A 68 -26.49 -4.81 1.42
N LEU A 69 -25.40 -5.55 1.23
CA LEU A 69 -25.41 -6.92 0.73
C LEU A 69 -25.47 -7.97 1.86
N ARG A 70 -25.59 -7.55 3.13
CA ARG A 70 -25.60 -8.49 4.27
C ARG A 70 -26.64 -9.59 4.07
N ASP A 71 -27.89 -9.23 3.86
CA ASP A 71 -28.98 -10.21 3.80
C ASP A 71 -28.87 -11.10 2.55
N THR A 72 -28.35 -10.55 1.44
CA THR A 72 -28.00 -11.31 0.24
C THR A 72 -26.98 -12.40 0.54
N PHE A 73 -25.88 -12.08 1.23
CA PHE A 73 -24.85 -13.07 1.57
C PHE A 73 -25.28 -14.04 2.67
N LEU A 74 -26.09 -13.60 3.64
CA LEU A 74 -26.65 -14.48 4.66
C LEU A 74 -27.59 -15.54 4.05
N GLY A 75 -28.38 -15.17 3.05
CA GLY A 75 -29.25 -16.08 2.31
C GLY A 75 -28.56 -16.91 1.22
N ALA A 76 -27.34 -16.55 0.81
CA ALA A 76 -26.63 -17.24 -0.26
C ALA A 76 -26.02 -18.57 0.21
N GLU A 77 -26.22 -19.65 -0.56
CA GLU A 77 -25.58 -20.96 -0.31
C GLU A 77 -24.19 -21.07 -0.93
N SER A 78 -23.86 -20.18 -1.88
CA SER A 78 -22.59 -20.15 -2.59
C SER A 78 -22.14 -18.72 -2.86
N PHE A 79 -20.83 -18.56 -3.01
CA PHE A 79 -20.21 -17.30 -3.42
C PHE A 79 -18.93 -17.59 -4.23
N ALA A 80 -18.46 -16.61 -4.98
CA ALA A 80 -17.16 -16.68 -5.62
C ALA A 80 -16.21 -15.60 -5.10
N ILE A 81 -14.92 -15.90 -5.11
CA ILE A 81 -13.82 -15.00 -4.79
C ILE A 81 -13.08 -14.75 -6.10
N ASN A 82 -13.03 -13.50 -6.55
CA ASN A 82 -12.31 -13.08 -7.75
C ASN A 82 -11.07 -12.29 -7.31
N ILE A 83 -9.88 -12.88 -7.40
CA ILE A 83 -8.61 -12.23 -7.02
C ILE A 83 -8.19 -11.27 -8.12
N LEU A 84 -8.10 -9.98 -7.80
CA LEU A 84 -7.90 -8.93 -8.79
C LEU A 84 -6.44 -8.85 -9.26
N ALA A 85 -6.28 -8.70 -10.57
CA ALA A 85 -5.00 -8.33 -11.17
C ALA A 85 -4.71 -6.84 -10.93
N GLU A 86 -3.43 -6.47 -11.00
CA GLU A 86 -2.95 -5.09 -10.84
C GLU A 86 -3.76 -4.06 -11.64
N ARG A 87 -4.10 -4.37 -12.89
CA ARG A 87 -4.87 -3.50 -13.80
C ARG A 87 -6.34 -3.28 -13.43
N GLN A 88 -6.85 -3.91 -12.37
CA GLN A 88 -8.27 -3.91 -11.98
C GLN A 88 -8.55 -2.99 -10.77
N ASP A 89 -7.75 -1.95 -10.55
CA ASP A 89 -7.93 -0.96 -9.49
C ASP A 89 -9.28 -0.21 -9.60
N ALA A 90 -9.67 0.17 -10.82
CA ALA A 90 -10.97 0.80 -11.09
C ALA A 90 -12.14 -0.13 -10.72
N LEU A 91 -12.01 -1.43 -11.00
CA LEU A 91 -12.99 -2.45 -10.64
C LEU A 91 -13.10 -2.57 -9.11
N SER A 92 -11.96 -2.61 -8.41
CA SER A 92 -11.92 -2.59 -6.94
C SER A 92 -12.65 -1.37 -6.36
N GLY A 93 -12.38 -0.17 -6.89
CA GLY A 93 -13.05 1.06 -6.46
C GLY A 93 -14.57 1.01 -6.70
N ARG A 94 -14.99 0.50 -7.86
CA ARG A 94 -16.40 0.32 -8.21
C ARG A 94 -17.13 -0.60 -7.23
N PHE A 95 -16.57 -1.77 -6.96
CA PHE A 95 -17.19 -2.75 -6.06
C PHE A 95 -17.13 -2.36 -4.58
N ALA A 96 -16.26 -1.42 -4.19
CA ALA A 96 -16.21 -0.81 -2.85
C ALA A 96 -17.23 0.33 -2.68
N SER A 97 -17.66 0.98 -3.77
CA SER A 97 -18.53 2.16 -3.71
C SER A 97 -19.96 1.83 -3.28
N SER A 98 -20.52 2.66 -2.40
CA SER A 98 -21.94 2.64 -2.03
C SER A 98 -22.82 3.55 -2.90
N LYS A 99 -22.20 4.35 -3.78
CA LYS A 99 -22.87 5.31 -4.67
C LYS A 99 -23.30 4.70 -6.00
N ILE A 100 -22.71 3.58 -6.38
CA ILE A 100 -23.03 2.88 -7.63
C ILE A 100 -24.12 1.86 -7.31
N GLU A 101 -25.25 1.98 -7.99
CA GLU A 101 -26.40 1.08 -7.82
C GLU A 101 -26.15 -0.26 -8.52
N ASP A 102 -25.90 -0.23 -9.83
CA ASP A 102 -25.49 -1.41 -10.60
C ASP A 102 -23.96 -1.46 -10.75
N LYS A 103 -23.34 -2.33 -9.95
CA LYS A 103 -21.88 -2.54 -9.97
C LYS A 103 -21.41 -3.41 -11.14
N PHE A 104 -22.30 -4.17 -11.77
CA PHE A 104 -21.97 -5.09 -12.86
C PHE A 104 -22.21 -4.49 -14.24
N GLU A 105 -22.90 -3.36 -14.35
CA GLU A 105 -23.11 -2.65 -15.62
C GLU A 105 -21.78 -2.38 -16.34
N GLY A 106 -21.57 -2.99 -17.51
CA GLY A 106 -20.31 -2.83 -18.28
C GLY A 106 -19.09 -3.52 -17.66
N VAL A 107 -19.26 -4.41 -16.68
CA VAL A 107 -18.21 -5.34 -16.21
C VAL A 107 -18.34 -6.64 -17.01
N GLY A 108 -17.24 -7.12 -17.58
CA GLY A 108 -17.18 -8.47 -18.16
C GLY A 108 -17.21 -9.54 -17.06
N TRP A 109 -18.18 -10.44 -17.12
CA TRP A 109 -18.29 -11.56 -16.21
C TRP A 109 -19.08 -12.72 -16.85
N GLN A 110 -18.86 -13.93 -16.34
CA GLN A 110 -19.54 -15.16 -16.76
C GLN A 110 -20.04 -15.92 -15.52
N PRO A 111 -21.15 -16.67 -15.61
CA PRO A 111 -21.52 -17.60 -14.55
C PRO A 111 -20.51 -18.75 -14.47
N GLY A 112 -20.00 -19.02 -13.27
CA GLY A 112 -19.19 -20.19 -12.97
C GLY A 112 -20.01 -21.48 -12.86
N LEU A 113 -19.37 -22.56 -12.42
CA LEU A 113 -19.97 -23.90 -12.29
C LEU A 113 -20.99 -23.99 -11.15
N LEU A 114 -20.88 -23.16 -10.12
CA LEU A 114 -21.94 -22.96 -9.10
C LEU A 114 -22.91 -21.83 -9.49
N GLY A 115 -22.80 -21.32 -10.71
CA GLY A 115 -23.58 -20.20 -11.22
C GLY A 115 -23.17 -18.85 -10.65
N MET A 116 -22.10 -18.77 -9.83
CA MET A 116 -21.67 -17.51 -9.22
C MET A 116 -20.99 -16.60 -10.26
N PRO A 117 -21.10 -15.25 -10.15
CA PRO A 117 -20.46 -14.36 -11.12
C PRO A 117 -18.92 -14.44 -11.02
N LEU A 118 -18.27 -14.94 -12.05
CA LEU A 118 -16.82 -14.90 -12.22
C LEU A 118 -16.46 -13.71 -13.10
N ILE A 119 -15.67 -12.78 -12.56
CA ILE A 119 -15.27 -11.56 -13.27
C ILE A 119 -14.14 -11.92 -14.21
N ASP A 120 -14.23 -11.44 -15.45
CA ASP A 120 -13.19 -11.62 -16.45
C ASP A 120 -11.87 -11.02 -15.95
N ASP A 121 -10.75 -11.50 -16.49
CA ASP A 121 -9.44 -10.87 -16.34
C ASP A 121 -8.83 -10.86 -14.92
N CYS A 122 -9.47 -11.51 -13.95
CA CYS A 122 -8.92 -11.75 -12.61
C CYS A 122 -7.74 -12.74 -12.64
N LEU A 123 -6.85 -12.69 -11.64
CA LEU A 123 -5.71 -13.59 -11.53
C LEU A 123 -6.10 -15.02 -11.16
N ALA A 124 -7.13 -15.14 -10.34
CA ALA A 124 -7.67 -16.42 -9.91
C ALA A 124 -9.13 -16.24 -9.50
N SER A 125 -9.89 -17.30 -9.62
CA SER A 125 -11.25 -17.38 -9.11
C SER A 125 -11.46 -18.66 -8.30
N PHE A 126 -12.19 -18.54 -7.20
CA PHE A 126 -12.62 -19.67 -6.38
C PHE A 126 -14.14 -19.62 -6.24
N GLU A 127 -14.83 -20.70 -6.58
CA GLU A 127 -16.25 -20.88 -6.29
C GLU A 127 -16.39 -21.73 -5.04
N CYS A 128 -17.15 -21.23 -4.08
CA CYS A 128 -17.28 -21.82 -2.76
C CYS A 128 -18.74 -22.10 -2.42
N SER A 129 -19.00 -23.27 -1.85
CA SER A 129 -20.21 -23.47 -1.06
C SER A 129 -19.97 -22.92 0.35
N VAL A 130 -20.97 -22.29 0.96
CA VAL A 130 -20.83 -21.78 2.33
C VAL A 130 -20.68 -22.96 3.29
N PHE A 131 -19.54 -23.01 3.98
CA PHE A 131 -19.21 -24.02 4.98
C PHE A 131 -19.69 -23.59 6.37
N ALA A 132 -19.43 -22.33 6.76
CA ALA A 132 -19.86 -21.78 8.04
C ALA A 132 -19.99 -20.25 8.00
N ARG A 133 -20.74 -19.71 8.97
CA ARG A 133 -20.88 -18.27 9.23
C ARG A 133 -20.72 -18.01 10.72
N HIS A 134 -19.91 -17.02 11.09
CA HIS A 134 -19.68 -16.67 12.50
C HIS A 134 -19.79 -15.15 12.69
N GLU A 135 -20.57 -14.72 13.68
CA GLU A 135 -20.56 -13.32 14.10
C GLU A 135 -19.23 -12.99 14.80
N ALA A 136 -18.60 -11.89 14.38
CA ALA A 136 -17.30 -11.47 14.86
C ALA A 136 -17.28 -9.94 15.03
N GLY A 137 -18.02 -9.45 16.03
CA GLY A 137 -18.15 -8.02 16.30
C GLY A 137 -19.01 -7.31 15.26
N ASP A 138 -18.46 -6.29 14.59
CA ASP A 138 -19.17 -5.53 13.55
C ASP A 138 -19.12 -6.18 12.16
N HIS A 139 -18.56 -7.39 12.06
CA HIS A 139 -18.50 -8.21 10.86
C HIS A 139 -19.07 -9.62 11.10
N THR A 140 -19.45 -10.28 10.02
CA THR A 140 -19.72 -11.72 9.95
C THR A 140 -18.61 -12.37 9.13
N VAL A 141 -17.93 -13.37 9.69
CA VAL A 141 -16.95 -14.19 8.99
C VAL A 141 -17.68 -15.28 8.22
N PHE A 142 -17.44 -15.34 6.92
CA PHE A 142 -17.89 -16.41 6.04
C PHE A 142 -16.72 -17.34 5.77
N ILE A 143 -16.94 -18.63 5.99
CA ILE A 143 -16.01 -19.70 5.63
C ILE A 143 -16.63 -20.44 4.45
N GLY A 144 -15.89 -20.55 3.36
CA GLY A 144 -16.29 -21.28 2.16
C GLY A 144 -15.43 -22.50 1.93
N GLU A 145 -16.06 -23.60 1.54
CA GLU A 145 -15.36 -24.77 1.00
C GLU A 145 -15.24 -24.61 -0.51
N VAL A 146 -14.02 -24.61 -1.02
CA VAL A 146 -13.72 -24.43 -2.45
C VAL A 146 -14.20 -25.67 -3.21
N ARG A 147 -15.12 -25.47 -4.16
CA ARG A 147 -15.65 -26.53 -5.03
C ARG A 147 -15.02 -26.49 -6.41
N HIS A 148 -14.79 -25.29 -6.93
CA HIS A 148 -14.12 -25.07 -8.21
C HIS A 148 -13.14 -23.92 -8.09
N MET A 149 -12.06 -23.99 -8.84
CA MET A 149 -11.07 -22.92 -8.92
C MET A 149 -10.46 -22.87 -10.31
N ALA A 150 -10.08 -21.68 -10.73
CA ALA A 150 -9.40 -21.45 -11.99
C ALA A 150 -8.30 -20.42 -11.79
N ALA A 151 -7.17 -20.63 -12.47
CA ALA A 151 -6.20 -19.58 -12.71
C ALA A 151 -6.73 -18.70 -13.86
N GLY A 152 -6.57 -17.40 -13.72
CA GLY A 152 -6.88 -16.45 -14.78
C GLY A 152 -5.62 -15.88 -15.43
N GLY A 153 -5.72 -14.67 -15.97
CA GLY A 153 -4.66 -14.03 -16.74
C GLY A 153 -4.05 -12.82 -16.04
N GLY A 154 -2.73 -12.69 -16.10
CA GLY A 154 -1.97 -11.54 -15.56
C GLY A 154 -0.78 -11.98 -14.69
N ASP A 155 0.23 -11.11 -14.63
CA ASP A 155 1.51 -11.45 -13.96
C ASP A 155 1.55 -10.99 -12.49
N HIS A 156 0.74 -9.99 -12.11
CA HIS A 156 0.84 -9.31 -10.81
C HIS A 156 -0.54 -9.01 -10.18
N ALA A 157 -0.58 -9.13 -8.85
CA ALA A 157 -1.78 -8.92 -8.04
C ALA A 157 -1.98 -7.45 -7.67
N LEU A 158 -3.23 -7.00 -7.62
CA LEU A 158 -3.54 -5.71 -7.02
C LEU A 158 -3.28 -5.78 -5.51
N VAL A 159 -2.36 -4.94 -5.03
CA VAL A 159 -1.97 -4.88 -3.61
C VAL A 159 -2.54 -3.63 -2.95
N PHE A 160 -3.14 -3.82 -1.77
CA PHE A 160 -3.61 -2.77 -0.89
C PHE A 160 -2.71 -2.65 0.34
N TYR A 161 -2.18 -1.46 0.59
CA TYR A 161 -1.24 -1.19 1.68
C TYR A 161 -1.47 0.22 2.25
N LYS A 162 -1.52 0.35 3.58
CA LYS A 162 -1.73 1.64 4.27
C LYS A 162 -2.89 2.50 3.74
N GLY A 163 -3.98 1.87 3.31
CA GLY A 163 -5.16 2.59 2.83
C GLY A 163 -5.10 3.06 1.36
N ALA A 164 -4.08 2.65 0.60
CA ALA A 164 -3.92 3.01 -0.81
C ALA A 164 -3.61 1.78 -1.69
N TYR A 165 -4.01 1.84 -2.96
CA TYR A 165 -3.51 0.92 -3.99
C TYR A 165 -2.09 1.34 -4.36
N MET A 166 -1.19 0.38 -4.56
CA MET A 166 0.20 0.67 -4.94
C MET A 166 0.41 1.03 -6.44
N MET A 167 -0.61 1.54 -7.14
CA MET A 167 -0.61 1.76 -8.60
C MET A 167 0.41 2.80 -9.11
N LEU A 168 0.56 3.93 -8.43
CA LEU A 168 1.51 4.98 -8.85
C LEU A 168 2.96 4.52 -8.67
N ALA A 169 3.24 3.85 -7.55
CA ALA A 169 4.56 3.33 -7.27
C ALA A 169 4.94 2.25 -8.29
N GLU A 170 4.04 1.34 -8.60
CA GLU A 170 4.31 0.25 -9.53
C GLU A 170 4.44 0.74 -10.98
N SER A 171 3.56 1.64 -11.43
CA SER A 171 3.66 2.26 -12.76
C SER A 171 4.97 3.03 -12.94
N LEU A 172 5.35 3.86 -11.96
CA LEU A 172 6.62 4.59 -12.01
C LEU A 172 7.83 3.65 -11.96
N ARG A 173 7.79 2.58 -11.16
CA ARG A 173 8.86 1.56 -11.12
C ARG A 173 9.00 0.84 -12.45
N LYS A 174 7.89 0.43 -13.09
CA LYS A 174 7.93 -0.22 -14.41
C LYS A 174 8.53 0.70 -15.46
N LEU A 175 8.06 1.94 -15.55
CA LEU A 175 8.60 2.92 -16.49
C LEU A 175 10.11 3.17 -16.26
N VAL A 176 10.56 3.13 -15.01
CA VAL A 176 11.98 3.26 -14.65
C VAL A 176 12.81 2.05 -15.09
N VAL A 177 12.36 0.84 -14.77
CA VAL A 177 13.07 -0.40 -15.14
C VAL A 177 13.14 -0.55 -16.67
N GLN A 178 12.11 -0.09 -17.38
CA GLN A 178 12.03 -0.11 -18.83
C GLN A 178 12.74 1.08 -19.51
N GLY A 179 13.28 2.03 -18.74
CA GLY A 179 13.94 3.23 -19.27
C GLY A 179 13.01 4.21 -19.97
N GLN A 180 11.70 4.12 -19.73
CA GLN A 180 10.64 4.93 -20.34
C GLN A 180 10.29 6.18 -19.51
N LEU A 181 10.75 6.26 -18.25
CA LEU A 181 10.66 7.47 -17.45
C LEU A 181 11.98 8.26 -17.58
N GLY A 182 11.92 9.46 -18.15
CA GLY A 182 13.09 10.29 -18.36
C GLY A 182 13.73 10.74 -17.03
N ASP A 183 15.06 10.71 -16.96
CA ASP A 183 15.80 11.14 -15.76
C ASP A 183 15.44 12.58 -15.33
N ALA A 184 15.18 13.46 -16.30
CA ALA A 184 14.79 14.85 -16.06
C ALA A 184 13.42 14.96 -15.36
N ASP A 185 12.44 14.16 -15.77
CA ASP A 185 11.09 14.18 -15.21
C ASP A 185 11.08 13.66 -13.76
N VAL A 186 11.89 12.62 -13.49
CA VAL A 186 12.06 12.08 -12.13
C VAL A 186 12.71 13.12 -11.23
N ASP A 187 13.77 13.77 -11.71
CA ASP A 187 14.50 14.78 -10.94
C ASP A 187 13.62 16.00 -10.65
N GLU A 188 12.83 16.47 -11.63
CA GLU A 188 11.88 17.57 -11.45
C GLU A 188 10.79 17.23 -10.43
N ALA A 189 10.21 16.03 -10.53
CA ALA A 189 9.24 15.55 -9.54
C ALA A 189 9.86 15.48 -8.14
N TYR A 190 11.10 15.00 -8.03
CA TYR A 190 11.85 14.95 -6.78
C TYR A 190 12.09 16.33 -6.18
N ARG A 191 12.57 17.29 -6.98
CA ARG A 191 12.83 18.67 -6.53
C ARG A 191 11.56 19.37 -6.07
N THR A 192 10.49 19.28 -6.84
CA THR A 192 9.21 19.90 -6.50
C THR A 192 8.65 19.33 -5.19
N LEU A 193 8.66 18.00 -5.06
CA LEU A 193 8.12 17.32 -3.89
C LEU A 193 8.95 17.58 -2.64
N TYR A 194 10.25 17.30 -2.70
CA TYR A 194 11.12 17.45 -1.53
C TYR A 194 11.43 18.90 -1.19
N GLY A 195 11.45 19.80 -2.19
CA GLY A 195 11.55 21.23 -1.94
C GLY A 195 10.36 21.77 -1.15
N THR A 196 9.15 21.26 -1.43
CA THR A 196 7.96 21.57 -0.63
C THR A 196 8.06 20.98 0.77
N LEU A 197 8.46 19.71 0.90
CA LEU A 197 8.62 19.05 2.20
C LEU A 197 9.67 19.73 3.09
N LEU A 198 10.78 20.21 2.52
CA LEU A 198 11.81 20.95 3.26
C LEU A 198 11.28 22.26 3.84
N ARG A 199 10.50 23.03 3.06
CA ARG A 199 9.85 24.26 3.56
C ARG A 199 8.91 23.95 4.73
N LEU A 200 8.07 22.93 4.57
CA LEU A 200 7.16 22.49 5.64
C LEU A 200 7.91 21.98 6.86
N ALA A 201 9.02 21.26 6.68
CA ALA A 201 9.85 20.76 7.77
C ALA A 201 10.52 21.91 8.54
N CYS A 202 11.02 22.94 7.84
CA CYS A 202 11.50 24.16 8.49
C CYS A 202 10.39 24.79 9.36
N GLU A 203 9.14 24.80 8.92
CA GLU A 203 8.05 25.40 9.69
C GLU A 203 7.56 24.52 10.86
N ARG A 204 7.54 23.20 10.69
CA ARG A 204 6.71 22.30 11.51
C ARG A 204 7.49 21.30 12.36
N ALA A 205 8.70 20.93 11.94
CA ALA A 205 9.43 19.85 12.58
C ALA A 205 9.86 20.20 14.00
N ASP A 206 9.89 19.23 14.90
CA ASP A 206 10.49 19.39 16.23
C ASP A 206 12.01 19.08 16.23
N ASP A 207 12.69 19.33 17.35
CA ASP A 207 14.14 19.13 17.46
C ASP A 207 14.56 17.65 17.33
N ALA A 208 13.69 16.71 17.72
CA ALA A 208 13.97 15.29 17.61
C ALA A 208 13.86 14.82 16.16
N GLU A 209 12.89 15.35 15.41
CA GLU A 209 12.74 15.10 13.98
C GLU A 209 13.90 15.68 13.16
N LEU A 210 14.37 16.87 13.53
CA LEU A 210 15.56 17.47 12.92
C LEU A 210 16.84 16.66 13.23
N ALA A 211 16.99 16.19 14.46
CA ALA A 211 18.09 15.29 14.84
C ALA A 211 18.03 13.98 14.03
N ALA A 212 16.84 13.43 13.77
CA ALA A 212 16.70 12.23 12.95
C ALA A 212 17.16 12.42 11.49
N VAL A 213 17.06 13.63 10.93
CA VAL A 213 17.62 13.96 9.62
C VAL A 213 19.15 14.02 9.68
N GLU A 214 19.71 14.65 10.72
CA GLU A 214 21.17 14.69 10.96
C GLU A 214 21.75 13.28 11.13
N ASP A 215 21.12 12.43 11.94
CA ASP A 215 21.50 11.02 12.14
C ASP A 215 21.47 10.23 10.84
N ALA A 216 20.51 10.53 9.95
CA ALA A 216 20.44 9.88 8.64
C ALA A 216 21.58 10.31 7.72
N VAL A 217 22.05 11.56 7.82
CA VAL A 217 23.27 12.02 7.12
C VAL A 217 24.50 11.33 7.68
N ASP A 218 24.64 11.28 9.00
CA ASP A 218 25.76 10.62 9.68
C ASP A 218 25.85 9.14 9.29
N ALA A 219 24.70 8.45 9.23
CA ALA A 219 24.64 7.07 8.79
C ALA A 219 25.17 6.89 7.36
N ILE A 220 24.87 7.79 6.42
CA ILE A 220 25.39 7.73 5.05
C ILE A 220 26.91 7.95 5.03
N GLU A 221 27.41 8.93 5.79
CA GLU A 221 28.84 9.27 5.88
C GLU A 221 29.67 8.14 6.52
N ALA A 222 29.08 7.41 7.47
CA ALA A 222 29.73 6.34 8.21
C ALA A 222 29.88 5.00 7.43
N HIS A 223 29.40 4.89 6.19
CA HIS A 223 29.50 3.64 5.44
C HIS A 223 30.97 3.28 5.16
N PRO A 224 31.43 2.09 5.60
CA PRO A 224 32.77 1.64 5.25
C PRO A 224 32.90 1.43 3.72
N GLY A 225 34.14 1.43 3.21
CA GLY A 225 34.42 1.34 1.78
C GLY A 225 33.83 0.08 1.11
N ASP A 226 33.68 -0.99 1.88
CA ASP A 226 33.13 -2.29 1.51
C ASP A 226 31.62 -2.45 1.82
N ALA A 227 30.95 -1.40 2.34
CA ALA A 227 29.53 -1.48 2.67
C ALA A 227 28.68 -1.93 1.49
N SER A 228 27.72 -2.81 1.76
CA SER A 228 26.93 -3.45 0.72
C SER A 228 26.08 -2.44 -0.05
N ARG A 229 25.73 -2.79 -1.28
CA ARG A 229 24.82 -1.99 -2.11
C ARG A 229 23.48 -1.74 -1.40
N GLN A 230 22.96 -2.73 -0.68
CA GLN A 230 21.69 -2.63 0.03
C GLN A 230 21.78 -1.62 1.19
N ASP A 231 22.87 -1.63 1.97
CA ASP A 231 23.06 -0.70 3.08
C ASP A 231 23.11 0.76 2.59
N ARG A 232 23.81 0.99 1.47
CA ARG A 232 23.91 2.31 0.84
C ARG A 232 22.56 2.82 0.32
N ILE A 233 21.74 1.92 -0.23
CA ILE A 233 20.38 2.26 -0.69
C ILE A 233 19.47 2.58 0.49
N GLU A 234 19.54 1.79 1.57
CA GLU A 234 18.67 1.95 2.73
C GLU A 234 18.99 3.23 3.51
N SER A 235 20.28 3.55 3.70
CA SER A 235 20.71 4.81 4.32
C SER A 235 20.33 6.04 3.51
N ALA A 236 20.50 6.00 2.18
CA ALA A 236 20.00 7.05 1.29
C ALA A 236 18.47 7.21 1.38
N SER A 237 17.73 6.09 1.39
CA SER A 237 16.27 6.09 1.56
C SER A 237 15.84 6.67 2.91
N ARG A 238 16.62 6.40 3.97
CA ARG A 238 16.36 6.90 5.33
C ARG A 238 16.44 8.43 5.40
N PHE A 239 17.44 9.05 4.76
CA PHE A 239 17.57 10.50 4.70
C PHE A 239 16.32 11.17 4.12
N PHE A 240 15.84 10.67 2.98
CA PHE A 240 14.63 11.20 2.34
C PHE A 240 13.36 10.92 3.15
N ARG A 241 13.22 9.76 3.79
CA ARG A 241 12.08 9.50 4.69
C ARG A 241 12.06 10.43 5.90
N ALA A 242 13.21 10.74 6.48
CA ALA A 242 13.31 11.63 7.64
C ALA A 242 12.81 13.04 7.27
N ILE A 243 13.24 13.58 6.12
CA ILE A 243 12.73 14.87 5.60
C ILE A 243 11.21 14.82 5.40
N ALA A 244 10.70 13.75 4.78
CA ALA A 244 9.27 13.64 4.50
C ALA A 244 8.40 13.57 5.77
N ALA A 245 8.89 12.88 6.81
CA ALA A 245 8.21 12.80 8.11
C ALA A 245 8.17 14.18 8.79
N ALA A 246 9.30 14.89 8.82
CA ALA A 246 9.44 16.21 9.42
C ALA A 246 8.51 17.28 8.79
N GLY A 247 8.04 17.07 7.56
CA GLY A 247 7.14 17.99 6.86
C GLY A 247 5.69 18.00 7.37
N HIS A 248 5.27 17.05 8.21
CA HIS A 248 3.90 16.98 8.78
C HIS A 248 2.79 17.19 7.74
N ASN A 249 2.92 16.57 6.57
CA ASN A 249 1.91 16.57 5.50
C ASN A 249 1.71 15.15 4.97
N GLN A 250 0.59 14.54 5.35
CA GLN A 250 0.33 13.12 5.07
C GLN A 250 0.24 12.82 3.56
N ALA A 251 -0.32 13.73 2.75
CA ALA A 251 -0.44 13.54 1.32
C ALA A 251 0.94 13.57 0.63
N LEU A 252 1.75 14.58 0.93
CA LEU A 252 3.10 14.71 0.39
C LEU A 252 4.02 13.59 0.89
N MET A 253 3.84 13.13 2.13
CA MET A 253 4.59 11.99 2.67
C MET A 253 4.30 10.69 1.89
N LEU A 254 3.05 10.43 1.50
CA LEU A 254 2.70 9.26 0.68
C LEU A 254 3.31 9.34 -0.72
N MET A 255 3.31 10.54 -1.32
CA MET A 255 3.99 10.78 -2.60
C MET A 255 5.51 10.59 -2.47
N ALA A 256 6.11 11.04 -1.36
CA ALA A 256 7.54 10.93 -1.11
C ALA A 256 7.99 9.48 -0.88
N GLN A 257 7.16 8.68 -0.20
CA GLN A 257 7.38 7.23 -0.06
C GLN A 257 7.35 6.54 -1.42
N THR A 258 6.42 6.94 -2.29
CA THR A 258 6.32 6.44 -3.66
C THR A 258 7.59 6.77 -4.47
N MET A 259 8.00 8.04 -4.46
CA MET A 259 9.22 8.48 -5.15
C MET A 259 10.47 7.80 -4.59
N THR A 260 10.58 7.66 -3.25
CA THR A 260 11.70 6.94 -2.61
C THR A 260 11.81 5.49 -3.08
N GLY A 261 10.67 4.81 -3.27
CA GLY A 261 10.63 3.48 -3.87
C GLY A 261 11.14 3.48 -5.32
N VAL A 262 10.77 4.49 -6.11
CA VAL A 262 11.27 4.66 -7.49
C VAL A 262 12.78 4.87 -7.52
N LEU A 263 13.33 5.75 -6.66
CA LEU A 263 14.77 5.97 -6.58
C LEU A 263 15.52 4.71 -6.15
N ARG A 264 14.96 3.94 -5.21
CA ARG A 264 15.51 2.65 -4.81
C ARG A 264 15.63 1.69 -6.00
N GLU A 265 14.59 1.57 -6.82
CA GLU A 265 14.63 0.72 -8.02
C GLU A 265 15.67 1.24 -9.02
N ARG A 266 15.75 2.56 -9.25
CA ARG A 266 16.82 3.17 -10.07
C ARG A 266 18.19 2.80 -9.55
N MET A 267 18.44 2.94 -8.25
CA MET A 267 19.70 2.58 -7.62
C MET A 267 19.98 1.08 -7.66
N THR A 268 18.96 0.23 -7.74
CA THR A 268 19.10 -1.24 -7.78
C THR A 268 19.31 -1.77 -9.20
N HIS A 269 18.76 -1.12 -10.22
CA HIS A 269 18.74 -1.67 -11.58
C HIS A 269 19.43 -0.79 -12.63
N VAL A 270 19.54 0.51 -12.40
CA VAL A 270 19.94 1.48 -13.44
C VAL A 270 21.24 2.22 -13.07
N LEU A 271 21.35 2.72 -11.84
CA LEU A 271 22.46 3.56 -11.39
C LEU A 271 23.54 2.75 -10.65
N PRO A 272 24.83 3.04 -10.88
CA PRO A 272 25.91 2.47 -10.07
C PRO A 272 25.85 3.02 -8.65
N VAL A 273 25.70 2.13 -7.65
CA VAL A 273 25.70 2.52 -6.24
C VAL A 273 27.13 2.45 -5.71
N ARG A 274 27.80 3.59 -5.65
CA ARG A 274 29.15 3.74 -5.09
C ARG A 274 29.14 4.77 -3.97
N ALA A 275 30.15 4.73 -3.11
CA ALA A 275 30.39 5.82 -2.17
C ALA A 275 30.61 7.11 -2.96
N ARG A 276 29.92 8.19 -2.56
CA ARG A 276 30.08 9.52 -3.15
C ARG A 276 30.36 10.54 -2.05
N PRO A 277 31.60 10.55 -1.49
CA PRO A 277 31.98 11.50 -0.44
C PRO A 277 31.89 12.96 -0.87
N ASP A 278 32.01 13.21 -2.17
CA ASP A 278 31.79 14.50 -2.81
C ASP A 278 30.39 15.07 -2.55
N LEU A 279 29.40 14.21 -2.29
CA LEU A 279 28.02 14.61 -2.01
C LEU A 279 27.71 14.79 -0.51
N PHE A 280 28.62 14.41 0.39
CA PHE A 280 28.39 14.53 1.84
C PHE A 280 28.16 15.99 2.29
N PRO A 281 28.95 16.98 1.82
CA PRO A 281 28.73 18.38 2.20
C PRO A 281 27.33 18.89 1.83
N LEU A 282 26.76 18.44 0.70
CA LEU A 282 25.43 18.86 0.25
C LEU A 282 24.33 18.33 1.19
N ARG A 283 24.41 17.05 1.60
CA ARG A 283 23.47 16.46 2.58
C ARG A 283 23.56 17.17 3.94
N ARG A 284 24.77 17.49 4.40
CA ARG A 284 24.99 18.29 5.60
C ARG A 284 24.38 19.69 5.50
N ASN A 285 24.50 20.33 4.34
CA ASN A 285 23.92 21.65 4.12
C ASN A 285 22.39 21.62 4.17
N VAL A 286 21.74 20.56 3.66
CA VAL A 286 20.30 20.35 3.83
C VAL A 286 19.93 20.27 5.32
N ALA A 287 20.60 19.41 6.10
CA ALA A 287 20.33 19.26 7.53
C ALA A 287 20.57 20.57 8.31
N ARG A 288 21.66 21.30 8.00
CA ARG A 288 21.95 22.61 8.60
C ARG A 288 20.91 23.67 8.25
N GLY A 289 20.41 23.68 7.01
CA GLY A 289 19.33 24.57 6.59
C GLY A 289 18.07 24.33 7.42
N LEU A 290 17.66 23.07 7.55
CA LEU A 290 16.53 22.68 8.41
C LEU A 290 16.74 23.10 9.87
N ARG A 291 17.92 22.84 10.45
CA ARG A 291 18.27 23.21 11.83
C ARG A 291 18.23 24.72 12.07
N ARG A 292 18.64 25.51 11.07
CA ARG A 292 18.59 26.97 11.10
C ARG A 292 17.23 27.54 10.69
N ARG A 293 16.27 26.67 10.33
CA ARG A 293 14.96 27.06 9.80
C ARG A 293 15.08 27.91 8.52
N ASP A 294 16.17 27.73 7.77
CA ASP A 294 16.47 28.39 6.50
C ASP A 294 16.09 27.45 5.36
N ALA A 295 14.83 27.58 4.93
CA ALA A 295 14.27 26.70 3.91
C ALA A 295 14.92 26.91 2.54
N ASP A 296 15.30 28.15 2.19
CA ASP A 296 15.92 28.45 0.89
C ASP A 296 17.31 27.82 0.80
N ALA A 297 18.11 27.90 1.88
CA ALA A 297 19.39 27.21 1.94
C ALA A 297 19.24 25.68 1.86
N ALA A 298 18.25 25.11 2.56
CA ALA A 298 17.99 23.67 2.53
C ALA A 298 17.58 23.19 1.14
N VAL A 299 16.68 23.92 0.47
CA VAL A 299 16.20 23.60 -0.88
C VAL A 299 17.32 23.74 -1.91
N ALA A 300 18.11 24.82 -1.86
CA ALA A 300 19.22 25.03 -2.78
C ALA A 300 20.29 23.92 -2.65
N ALA A 301 20.57 23.48 -1.42
CA ALA A 301 21.49 22.36 -1.18
C ALA A 301 20.95 21.03 -1.74
N LEU A 302 19.64 20.79 -1.64
CA LEU A 302 19.00 19.60 -2.20
C LEU A 302 19.00 19.62 -3.75
N ASP A 303 18.72 20.77 -4.36
CA ASP A 303 18.71 20.92 -5.82
C ASP A 303 20.09 20.61 -6.41
N GLU A 304 21.14 21.11 -5.77
CA GLU A 304 22.53 20.82 -6.16
C GLU A 304 22.88 19.34 -5.92
N LEU A 305 22.41 18.74 -4.81
CA LEU A 305 22.58 17.31 -4.56
C LEU A 305 21.99 16.46 -5.69
N ILE A 306 20.77 16.76 -6.11
CA ILE A 306 20.09 16.06 -7.22
C ILE A 306 20.85 16.27 -8.54
N ALA A 307 21.33 17.50 -8.80
CA ALA A 307 22.11 17.79 -10.00
C ALA A 307 23.44 16.99 -10.06
N GLN A 308 24.12 16.81 -8.93
CA GLN A 308 25.41 16.09 -8.89
C GLN A 308 25.27 14.57 -8.86
N LEU A 309 24.12 14.04 -8.41
CA LEU A 309 23.80 12.61 -8.50
C LEU A 309 23.74 12.11 -9.95
N ARG A 310 23.45 12.99 -10.92
CA ARG A 310 23.46 12.67 -12.37
C ARG A 310 24.85 12.55 -12.99
N LYS A 311 25.87 13.17 -12.40
CA LYS A 311 27.16 13.41 -13.08
C LYS A 311 28.17 12.27 -12.90
N GLY A 312 27.85 11.21 -12.17
CA GLY A 312 28.76 10.07 -11.94
C GLY A 312 28.05 8.84 -11.44
#